data_AF-A0A9D6JVI5-F1
#
_entry.id   AF-A0A9D6JVI5-F1
#
_cell.length_a   1.000
_cell.length_b   1.000
_cell.length_c   1.000
_cell.angle_alpha   90.00
_cell.angle_beta   90.00
_cell.angle_gamma   90.00
#
_symmetry.space_group_name_H-M   'P 1'
#
loop_
_entity.id
_entity.type
_entity.pdbx_description
1 polymer ?
#
loop_
_entity_poly.entity_id
_entity_poly.type
_entity_poly.pdbx_seq_one_letter_code
_entity_poly.pdbx_strand_id
1 'polypeptide(L)'
;MSHLDRKEVVERATSLLRIGLGLVFVIGGLAKLNLLLGTSAAHDGMVAQYLGSAGYINSLFQQYLFSGTSLLSPSVFLTALSFFELASGLAFIAGVFIRPLSLFYGFLLWTFVVALPTNTVPGVSLSVETYTAPAILVQMRDIALSGMMFVLFNLGAGKASLDRKWFPHQSDISWNTLGLLLRFSLGMVFIVAGFFGGFAHIANFASNHWLLALIGLVMIFGDAVLVRAAAAFAMGVFIWFMLHKLNFDKSALANLNSFKREFALLGAAAMLLMLGGGDAFTGRDLARRVAAYFSGAGRVAN
;
A
#
# COMPACT_ATOMS: atom_id res chain seq x y z
N MET A 1 15.41 24.66 10.15
CA MET A 1 15.25 23.40 10.91
C MET A 1 16.62 23.00 11.44
N SER A 2 16.81 22.94 12.77
CA SER A 2 18.04 22.42 13.36
C SER A 2 18.15 20.90 13.10
N HIS A 3 19.35 20.31 13.20
CA HIS A 3 19.53 18.86 13.02
C HIS A 3 18.67 18.02 13.97
N LEU A 4 18.45 18.51 15.20
CA LEU A 4 17.60 17.87 16.21
C LEU A 4 16.11 17.89 15.82
N ASP A 5 15.65 19.02 15.26
CA ASP A 5 14.28 19.19 14.76
C ASP A 5 13.98 18.25 13.57
N ARG A 6 14.95 18.07 12.66
CA ARG A 6 14.81 17.13 11.53
C ARG A 6 14.68 15.68 11.96
N LYS A 7 15.47 15.24 12.94
CA LYS A 7 15.39 13.86 13.44
C LYS A 7 14.02 13.58 14.06
N GLU A 8 13.51 14.51 14.85
CA GLU A 8 12.20 14.34 15.47
C GLU A 8 11.06 14.30 14.44
N VAL A 9 11.09 15.18 13.44
CA VAL A 9 10.07 15.18 12.37
C VAL A 9 10.08 13.86 11.60
N VAL A 10 11.26 13.31 11.29
CA VAL A 10 11.38 12.00 10.65
C VAL A 10 10.83 10.89 11.55
N GLU A 11 11.19 10.86 12.84
CA GLU A 11 10.68 9.85 13.77
C GLU A 11 9.16 9.88 13.89
N ARG A 12 8.54 11.07 13.94
CA ARG A 12 7.09 11.25 13.97
C ARG A 12 6.43 10.78 12.66
N ALA A 13 6.98 11.17 11.52
CA ALA A 13 6.46 10.79 10.21
C ALA A 13 6.52 9.25 10.00
N THR A 14 7.62 8.62 10.41
CA THR A 14 7.76 7.16 10.40
C THR A 14 6.71 6.48 11.28
N SER A 15 6.40 7.03 12.47
CA SER A 15 5.33 6.48 13.31
C SER A 15 3.95 6.56 12.64
N LEU A 16 3.64 7.65 11.93
CA LEU A 16 2.37 7.77 11.20
C LEU A 16 2.24 6.72 10.10
N LEU A 17 3.31 6.51 9.31
CA LEU A 17 3.34 5.47 8.29
C LEU A 17 3.17 4.08 8.90
N ARG A 18 3.93 3.79 9.96
CA ARG A 18 3.89 2.54 10.71
C ARG A 18 2.51 2.22 11.26
N ILE A 19 1.86 3.18 11.92
CA ILE A 19 0.52 3.02 12.48
C ILE A 19 -0.51 2.83 11.36
N GLY A 20 -0.43 3.63 10.30
CA GLY A 20 -1.31 3.50 9.14
C GLY A 20 -1.25 2.11 8.52
N LEU A 21 -0.04 1.58 8.30
CA LEU A 21 0.19 0.20 7.82
C LEU A 21 -0.33 -0.85 8.80
N GLY A 22 -0.08 -0.68 10.10
CA GLY A 22 -0.59 -1.60 11.12
C GLY A 22 -2.12 -1.66 11.16
N LEU A 23 -2.80 -0.52 11.02
CA LEU A 23 -4.27 -0.46 10.97
C LEU A 23 -4.86 -1.25 9.79
N VAL A 24 -4.19 -1.28 8.63
CA VAL A 24 -4.63 -2.10 7.48
C VAL A 24 -4.78 -3.56 7.89
N PHE A 25 -3.77 -4.11 8.59
CA PHE A 25 -3.76 -5.52 8.95
C PHE A 25 -4.60 -5.82 10.19
N VAL A 26 -4.67 -4.92 11.17
CA VAL A 26 -5.58 -5.09 12.32
C VAL A 26 -7.03 -5.15 11.85
N ILE A 27 -7.46 -4.17 11.06
CA ILE A 27 -8.83 -4.10 10.55
C ILE A 27 -9.10 -5.27 9.61
N GLY A 28 -8.16 -5.58 8.71
CA GLY A 28 -8.28 -6.69 7.78
C GLY A 28 -8.38 -8.05 8.49
N GLY A 29 -7.46 -8.33 9.40
CA GLY A 29 -7.43 -9.56 10.18
C GLY A 29 -8.68 -9.74 11.04
N LEU A 30 -9.10 -8.70 11.77
CA LEU A 30 -10.34 -8.74 12.55
C LEU A 30 -11.58 -8.97 11.69
N ALA A 31 -11.70 -8.26 10.56
CA ALA A 31 -12.84 -8.42 9.67
C ALA A 31 -12.94 -9.85 9.11
N LYS A 32 -11.81 -10.42 8.68
CA LYS A 32 -11.76 -11.80 8.18
C LYS A 32 -12.03 -12.82 9.28
N LEU A 33 -11.39 -12.68 10.46
CA LEU A 33 -11.61 -13.58 11.59
C LEU A 33 -13.06 -13.55 12.05
N ASN A 34 -13.71 -12.39 12.08
CA ASN A 34 -15.12 -12.28 12.44
C ASN A 34 -16.04 -13.05 11.49
N LEU A 35 -15.69 -13.14 10.21
CA LEU A 35 -16.44 -13.95 9.23
C LEU A 35 -16.09 -15.43 9.35
N LEU A 36 -14.81 -15.78 9.49
CA LEU A 36 -14.32 -17.15 9.57
C LEU A 36 -14.70 -17.87 10.87
N LEU A 37 -14.85 -17.13 11.97
CA LEU A 37 -15.26 -17.67 13.27
C LEU A 37 -16.75 -17.42 13.56
N GLY A 38 -17.48 -16.90 12.58
CA GLY A 38 -18.89 -16.55 12.69
C GLY A 38 -19.83 -17.72 12.40
N THR A 39 -21.04 -17.39 11.94
CA THR A 39 -22.03 -18.40 11.52
C THR A 39 -21.55 -19.18 10.30
N SER A 40 -22.06 -20.41 10.09
CA SER A 40 -21.70 -21.24 8.93
C SER A 40 -21.87 -20.50 7.60
N ALA A 41 -22.95 -19.74 7.43
CA ALA A 41 -23.18 -18.94 6.22
C ALA A 41 -22.10 -17.85 6.00
N ALA A 42 -21.66 -17.19 7.07
CA ALA A 42 -20.59 -16.19 6.99
C ALA A 42 -19.22 -16.84 6.72
N HIS A 43 -18.96 -18.00 7.34
CA HIS A 43 -17.77 -18.80 7.13
C HIS A 43 -17.64 -19.26 5.67
N ASP A 44 -18.67 -19.93 5.16
CA ASP A 44 -18.69 -20.46 3.81
C ASP A 44 -18.64 -19.34 2.76
N GLY A 45 -19.35 -18.23 3.01
CA GLY A 45 -19.28 -17.04 2.18
C GLY A 45 -17.87 -16.45 2.10
N MET A 46 -17.13 -16.44 3.22
CA MET A 46 -15.75 -15.95 3.26
C MET A 46 -14.79 -16.90 2.54
N VAL A 47 -14.94 -18.22 2.69
CA VAL A 47 -14.14 -19.21 1.93
C VAL A 47 -14.44 -19.09 0.43
N ALA A 48 -15.71 -18.94 0.04
CA ALA A 48 -16.13 -18.76 -1.35
C ALA A 48 -15.61 -17.47 -1.98
N GLN A 49 -15.42 -16.38 -1.22
CA GLN A 49 -14.77 -15.17 -1.73
C GLN A 49 -13.31 -15.41 -2.17
N TYR A 50 -12.65 -16.43 -1.64
CA TYR A 50 -11.26 -16.74 -2.01
C TYR A 50 -11.16 -17.86 -3.04
N LEU A 51 -12.02 -18.87 -2.94
CA LEU A 51 -11.93 -20.09 -3.75
C LEU A 51 -13.05 -20.28 -4.78
N GLY A 52 -14.10 -19.47 -4.73
CA GLY A 52 -15.21 -19.55 -5.67
C GLY A 52 -14.77 -19.24 -7.11
N SER A 53 -15.68 -19.40 -8.06
CA SER A 53 -15.45 -19.06 -9.47
C SER A 53 -15.06 -17.59 -9.69
N ALA A 54 -15.55 -16.70 -8.84
CA ALA A 54 -15.19 -15.28 -8.77
C ALA A 54 -14.19 -14.96 -7.64
N GLY A 55 -13.46 -15.96 -7.14
CA GLY A 55 -12.61 -15.87 -5.97
C GLY A 55 -11.30 -15.11 -6.19
N TYR A 56 -10.66 -14.69 -5.09
CA TYR A 56 -9.40 -13.92 -5.13
C TYR A 56 -8.13 -14.75 -5.37
N ILE A 57 -8.21 -16.09 -5.44
CA ILE A 57 -7.05 -16.96 -5.63
C ILE A 57 -7.19 -17.76 -6.93
N ASN A 58 -6.21 -17.66 -7.82
CA ASN A 58 -6.17 -18.41 -9.08
C ASN A 58 -5.92 -19.92 -8.88
N SER A 59 -6.21 -20.71 -9.91
CA SER A 59 -6.10 -22.16 -9.87
C SER A 59 -4.70 -22.67 -9.53
N LEU A 60 -3.64 -22.00 -9.97
CA LEU A 60 -2.26 -22.37 -9.65
C LEU A 60 -2.02 -22.33 -8.13
N PHE A 61 -2.41 -21.25 -7.46
CA PHE A 61 -2.27 -21.14 -6.01
C PHE A 61 -3.20 -22.08 -5.25
N GLN A 62 -4.42 -22.29 -5.73
CA GLN A 62 -5.33 -23.26 -5.11
C GLN A 62 -4.75 -24.67 -5.14
N GLN A 63 -4.18 -25.09 -6.29
CA GLN A 63 -3.51 -26.37 -6.41
C GLN A 63 -2.26 -26.40 -5.52
N TYR A 64 -1.42 -25.39 -5.57
CA TYR A 64 -0.19 -25.34 -4.76
C TYR A 64 -0.46 -25.44 -3.25
N LEU A 65 -1.48 -24.73 -2.75
CA LEU A 65 -1.79 -24.65 -1.32
C LEU A 65 -2.61 -25.83 -0.81
N PHE A 66 -3.52 -26.37 -1.64
CA PHE A 66 -4.56 -27.29 -1.17
C PHE A 66 -4.56 -28.64 -1.87
N SER A 67 -3.82 -28.83 -2.97
CA SER A 67 -3.68 -30.16 -3.57
C SER A 67 -2.64 -30.98 -2.80
N GLY A 68 -3.02 -32.19 -2.37
CA GLY A 68 -2.09 -33.17 -1.81
C GLY A 68 -1.84 -33.15 -0.30
N THR A 69 -2.44 -32.24 0.47
CA THR A 69 -2.34 -32.27 1.95
C THR A 69 -3.70 -32.09 2.63
N SER A 70 -4.08 -33.02 3.52
CA SER A 70 -5.29 -32.92 4.35
C SER A 70 -5.12 -31.98 5.55
N LEU A 71 -3.91 -31.48 5.78
CA LEU A 71 -3.54 -30.67 6.96
C LEU A 71 -3.91 -29.19 6.84
N LEU A 72 -4.00 -28.65 5.62
CA LEU A 72 -4.31 -27.25 5.36
C LEU A 72 -5.62 -27.16 4.55
N SER A 73 -6.75 -27.21 5.25
CA SER A 73 -8.00 -26.81 4.61
C SER A 73 -7.95 -25.31 4.28
N PRO A 74 -8.68 -24.85 3.25
CA PRO A 74 -8.76 -23.42 2.93
C PRO A 74 -9.20 -22.56 4.11
N SER A 75 -10.15 -23.04 4.91
CA SER A 75 -10.64 -22.32 6.08
C SER A 75 -9.57 -22.19 7.16
N VAL A 76 -8.81 -23.26 7.43
CA VAL A 76 -7.69 -23.25 8.39
C VAL A 76 -6.60 -22.29 7.92
N PHE A 77 -6.24 -22.36 6.63
CA PHE A 77 -5.25 -21.45 6.04
C PHE A 77 -5.68 -19.98 6.16
N LEU A 78 -6.92 -19.64 5.77
CA LEU A 78 -7.45 -18.29 5.84
C LEU A 78 -7.53 -17.79 7.30
N THR A 79 -7.87 -18.67 8.24
CA THR A 79 -7.92 -18.33 9.68
C THR A 79 -6.54 -18.03 10.21
N ALA A 80 -5.55 -18.88 9.92
CA ALA A 80 -4.16 -18.67 10.32
C ALA A 80 -3.58 -17.40 9.70
N LEU A 81 -3.81 -17.17 8.41
CA LEU A 81 -3.40 -15.94 7.72
C LEU A 81 -4.02 -14.69 8.34
N SER A 82 -5.32 -14.74 8.66
CA SER A 82 -6.03 -13.58 9.26
C SER A 82 -5.56 -13.30 10.68
N PHE A 83 -5.23 -14.34 11.46
CA PHE A 83 -4.61 -14.19 12.77
C PHE A 83 -3.20 -13.59 12.65
N PHE A 84 -2.41 -14.06 11.70
CA PHE A 84 -1.08 -13.51 11.44
C PHE A 84 -1.14 -12.02 11.00
N GLU A 85 -2.09 -11.66 10.14
CA GLU A 85 -2.37 -10.26 9.79
C GLU A 85 -2.73 -9.42 11.04
N LEU A 86 -3.60 -9.93 11.91
CA LEU A 86 -3.97 -9.22 13.13
C LEU A 86 -2.78 -9.02 14.06
N ALA A 87 -2.03 -10.10 14.35
CA ALA A 87 -0.89 -10.06 15.26
C ALA A 87 0.23 -9.14 14.75
N SER A 88 0.55 -9.22 13.45
CA SER A 88 1.54 -8.33 12.84
C SER A 88 1.07 -6.88 12.79
N GLY A 89 -0.23 -6.62 12.54
CA GLY A 89 -0.81 -5.29 12.59
C GLY A 89 -0.66 -4.64 13.97
N LEU A 90 -0.93 -5.40 15.03
CA LEU A 90 -0.70 -4.96 16.42
C LEU A 90 0.79 -4.71 16.68
N ALA A 91 1.68 -5.58 16.18
CA ALA A 91 3.12 -5.39 16.30
C ALA A 91 3.60 -4.12 15.57
N PHE A 92 3.07 -3.82 14.38
CA PHE A 92 3.31 -2.57 13.67
C PHE A 92 2.90 -1.36 14.51
N ILE A 93 1.68 -1.34 15.04
CA ILE A 93 1.20 -0.22 15.88
C ILE A 93 2.08 -0.05 17.11
N ALA A 94 2.42 -1.14 17.81
CA ALA A 94 3.26 -1.14 19.00
C ALA A 94 4.74 -0.82 18.72
N GLY A 95 5.20 -0.91 17.47
CA GLY A 95 6.60 -0.70 17.14
C GLY A 95 7.48 -1.90 17.49
N VAL A 96 7.01 -3.13 17.25
CA VAL A 96 7.69 -4.39 17.55
C VAL A 96 8.02 -5.13 16.25
N PHE A 97 9.25 -5.62 16.11
CA PHE A 97 9.75 -6.36 14.94
C PHE A 97 9.52 -5.62 13.61
N ILE A 98 9.61 -4.29 13.60
CA ILE A 98 9.20 -3.47 12.45
C ILE A 98 10.00 -3.79 11.20
N ARG A 99 11.33 -3.94 11.31
CA ARG A 99 12.16 -4.28 10.14
C ARG A 99 11.83 -5.65 9.55
N PRO A 100 11.92 -6.77 10.29
CA PRO A 100 11.61 -8.07 9.72
C PRO A 100 10.17 -8.16 9.22
N LEU A 101 9.19 -7.58 9.94
CA LEU A 101 7.79 -7.54 9.48
C LEU A 101 7.64 -6.71 8.21
N SER A 102 8.25 -5.53 8.13
CA SER A 102 8.19 -4.69 6.92
C SER A 102 8.81 -5.42 5.73
N LEU A 103 9.97 -6.06 5.90
CA LEU A 103 10.61 -6.82 4.82
C LEU A 103 9.72 -7.97 4.36
N PHE A 104 9.18 -8.74 5.30
CA PHE A 104 8.28 -9.85 5.03
C PHE A 104 7.02 -9.38 4.26
N TYR A 105 6.33 -8.36 4.76
CA TYR A 105 5.13 -7.83 4.12
C TYR A 105 5.41 -7.13 2.78
N GLY A 106 6.58 -6.50 2.65
CA GLY A 106 7.06 -5.93 1.39
C GLY A 106 7.01 -6.95 0.27
N PHE A 107 7.46 -8.18 0.50
CA PHE A 107 7.35 -9.26 -0.47
C PHE A 107 5.99 -9.95 -0.47
N LEU A 108 5.36 -10.17 0.69
CA LEU A 108 4.08 -10.88 0.78
C LEU A 108 3.00 -10.20 -0.05
N LEU A 109 2.94 -8.86 -0.06
CA LEU A 109 1.94 -8.10 -0.83
C LEU A 109 2.02 -8.36 -2.35
N TRP A 110 3.19 -8.72 -2.87
CA TRP A 110 3.32 -9.13 -4.28
C TRP A 110 2.67 -10.47 -4.57
N THR A 111 2.60 -11.37 -3.58
CA THR A 111 1.95 -12.67 -3.78
C THR A 111 0.46 -12.51 -4.08
N PHE A 112 -0.20 -11.47 -3.56
CA PHE A 112 -1.59 -11.14 -3.90
C PHE A 112 -1.76 -10.66 -5.35
N VAL A 113 -0.74 -10.04 -5.93
CA VAL A 113 -0.73 -9.66 -7.36
C VAL A 113 -0.65 -10.91 -8.22
N VAL A 114 0.24 -11.84 -7.87
CA VAL A 114 0.41 -13.09 -8.61
C VAL A 114 -0.80 -14.02 -8.43
N ALA A 115 -1.41 -14.04 -7.24
CA ALA A 115 -2.54 -14.90 -6.92
C ALA A 115 -3.86 -14.40 -7.52
N LEU A 116 -4.01 -13.09 -7.79
CA LEU A 116 -5.24 -12.55 -8.35
C LEU A 116 -5.51 -13.16 -9.73
N PRO A 117 -6.64 -13.85 -9.95
CA PRO A 117 -6.98 -14.33 -11.27
C PRO A 117 -7.25 -13.11 -12.14
N THR A 118 -6.67 -13.05 -13.34
CA THR A 118 -7.01 -12.06 -14.36
C THR A 118 -6.89 -12.72 -15.72
N ASN A 119 -7.74 -12.33 -16.67
CA ASN A 119 -7.67 -12.82 -18.03
C ASN A 119 -7.87 -11.64 -18.98
N THR A 120 -6.78 -11.28 -19.67
CA THR A 120 -6.74 -10.14 -20.59
C THR A 120 -6.62 -10.59 -22.04
N VAL A 121 -6.97 -11.84 -22.34
CA VAL A 121 -6.85 -12.42 -23.68
C VAL A 121 -7.94 -11.85 -24.60
N PRO A 122 -7.58 -11.21 -25.73
CA PRO A 122 -8.56 -10.71 -26.69
C PRO A 122 -9.48 -11.81 -27.22
N GLY A 123 -10.77 -11.50 -27.37
CA GLY A 123 -11.75 -12.42 -27.93
C GLY A 123 -12.28 -13.50 -26.97
N VAL A 124 -11.80 -13.54 -25.73
CA VAL A 124 -12.33 -14.44 -24.69
C VAL A 124 -13.35 -13.68 -23.83
N SER A 125 -14.63 -14.04 -23.95
CA SER A 125 -15.67 -13.50 -23.06
C SER A 125 -15.58 -14.14 -21.68
N LEU A 126 -15.38 -13.33 -20.65
CA LEU A 126 -15.36 -13.81 -19.27
C LEU A 126 -16.76 -13.71 -18.69
N SER A 127 -17.22 -14.79 -18.06
CA SER A 127 -18.49 -14.81 -17.32
C SER A 127 -18.44 -13.99 -16.02
N VAL A 128 -17.27 -13.49 -15.62
CA VAL A 128 -17.05 -12.72 -14.39
C VAL A 128 -16.20 -11.48 -14.70
N GLU A 129 -16.72 -10.29 -14.41
CA GLU A 129 -16.07 -8.99 -14.69
C GLU A 129 -14.78 -8.74 -13.91
N THR A 130 -14.57 -9.47 -12.80
CA THR A 130 -13.42 -9.32 -11.89
C THR A 130 -12.05 -9.46 -12.58
N TYR A 131 -12.02 -10.02 -13.78
CA TYR A 131 -10.81 -10.47 -14.45
C TYR A 131 -10.46 -9.72 -15.73
N THR A 132 -11.20 -8.67 -16.09
CA THR A 132 -11.00 -7.95 -17.36
C THR A 132 -9.87 -6.91 -17.33
N ALA A 133 -9.35 -6.57 -16.15
CA ALA A 133 -8.23 -5.65 -15.97
C ALA A 133 -6.95 -6.38 -15.53
N PRO A 134 -5.74 -5.92 -15.96
CA PRO A 134 -4.47 -6.49 -15.49
C PRO A 134 -4.33 -6.47 -13.96
N ALA A 135 -3.85 -7.58 -13.37
CA ALA A 135 -3.77 -7.74 -11.92
C ALA A 135 -2.98 -6.64 -11.21
N ILE A 136 -1.91 -6.15 -11.85
CA ILE A 136 -1.07 -5.07 -11.33
C ILE A 136 -1.85 -3.77 -11.13
N LEU A 137 -2.84 -3.47 -11.99
CA LEU A 137 -3.66 -2.27 -11.90
C LEU A 137 -4.70 -2.40 -10.79
N VAL A 138 -5.35 -3.58 -10.71
CA VAL A 138 -6.32 -3.89 -9.64
C VAL A 138 -5.63 -3.83 -8.26
N GLN A 139 -4.41 -4.35 -8.17
CA GLN A 139 -3.63 -4.44 -6.93
C GLN A 139 -2.64 -3.29 -6.73
N MET A 140 -2.79 -2.17 -7.46
CA MET A 140 -1.84 -1.05 -7.36
C MET A 140 -1.76 -0.49 -5.93
N ARG A 141 -2.86 -0.51 -5.17
CA ARG A 141 -2.81 -0.11 -3.75
C ARG A 141 -1.92 -1.05 -2.92
N ASP A 142 -2.00 -2.36 -3.13
CA ASP A 142 -1.19 -3.34 -2.37
C ASP A 142 0.29 -3.28 -2.78
N ILE A 143 0.58 -3.00 -4.05
CA ILE A 143 1.94 -2.70 -4.53
C ILE A 143 2.48 -1.40 -3.90
N ALA A 144 1.64 -0.37 -3.76
CA ALA A 144 2.03 0.84 -3.07
C ALA A 144 2.34 0.59 -1.59
N LEU A 145 1.53 -0.23 -0.91
CA LEU A 145 1.80 -0.66 0.47
C LEU A 145 3.15 -1.42 0.56
N SER A 146 3.50 -2.23 -0.44
CA SER A 146 4.82 -2.89 -0.51
C SER A 146 5.96 -1.87 -0.55
N GLY A 147 5.86 -0.85 -1.39
CA GLY A 147 6.83 0.24 -1.42
C GLY A 147 6.95 0.98 -0.08
N MET A 148 5.81 1.22 0.59
CA MET A 148 5.77 1.81 1.93
C MET A 148 6.45 0.92 2.98
N MET A 149 6.30 -0.40 2.87
CA MET A 149 7.02 -1.35 3.73
C MET A 149 8.53 -1.26 3.54
N PHE A 150 9.03 -1.15 2.32
CA PHE A 150 10.47 -0.97 2.09
C PHE A 150 10.98 0.37 2.62
N VAL A 151 10.18 1.44 2.54
CA VAL A 151 10.48 2.72 3.19
C VAL A 151 10.59 2.53 4.71
N LEU A 152 9.60 1.87 5.32
CA LEU A 152 9.56 1.61 6.76
C LEU A 152 10.70 0.69 7.22
N PHE A 153 11.06 -0.34 6.44
CA PHE A 153 12.20 -1.22 6.69
C PHE A 153 13.50 -0.42 6.84
N ASN A 154 13.75 0.49 5.91
CA ASN A 154 14.95 1.32 5.94
C ASN A 154 14.91 2.30 7.13
N LEU A 155 13.83 3.07 7.28
CA LEU A 155 13.69 4.06 8.35
C LEU A 155 13.66 3.45 9.76
N GLY A 156 13.23 2.19 9.87
CA GLY A 156 13.05 1.50 11.14
C GLY A 156 11.77 1.93 11.86
N ALA A 157 11.78 1.79 13.19
CA ALA A 157 10.55 1.72 13.95
C ALA A 157 9.92 3.08 14.32
N GLY A 158 10.59 4.21 14.10
CA GLY A 158 10.06 5.55 14.41
C GLY A 158 9.96 5.89 15.91
N LYS A 159 9.22 6.94 16.26
CA LYS A 159 9.01 7.36 17.66
C LYS A 159 8.18 6.33 18.44
N ALA A 160 8.42 6.24 19.75
CA ALA A 160 7.68 5.42 20.70
C ALA A 160 7.57 3.93 20.32
N SER A 161 8.62 3.37 19.70
CA SER A 161 8.71 1.94 19.39
C SER A 161 9.37 1.16 20.53
N LEU A 162 8.89 -0.06 20.76
CA LEU A 162 9.54 -1.03 21.65
C LEU A 162 10.88 -1.54 21.08
N ASP A 163 10.99 -1.74 19.75
CA ASP A 163 12.24 -2.12 19.08
C ASP A 163 13.40 -1.19 19.38
N ARG A 164 13.15 0.11 19.63
CA ARG A 164 14.22 1.06 19.96
C ARG A 164 15.05 0.64 21.18
N LYS A 165 14.46 -0.15 22.09
CA LYS A 165 15.17 -0.71 23.25
C LYS A 165 16.13 -1.84 22.87
N TRP A 166 15.84 -2.58 21.79
CA TRP A 166 16.57 -3.79 21.40
C TRP A 166 17.46 -3.60 20.16
N PHE A 167 17.10 -2.66 19.29
CA PHE A 167 17.78 -2.37 18.03
C PHE A 167 18.01 -0.85 17.88
N PRO A 168 19.01 -0.28 18.58
CA PRO A 168 19.31 1.15 18.50
C PRO A 168 19.69 1.55 17.07
N HIS A 169 19.03 2.59 16.58
CA HIS A 169 19.14 3.03 15.19
C HIS A 169 20.42 3.84 14.96
N GLN A 170 21.23 3.41 14.00
CA GLN A 170 22.29 4.19 13.39
C GLN A 170 22.16 4.06 11.88
N SER A 171 21.71 5.10 11.19
CA SER A 171 21.95 5.16 9.74
C SER A 171 21.78 6.55 9.17
N ASP A 172 22.76 6.93 8.37
CA ASP A 172 22.75 8.07 7.46
C ASP A 172 21.92 7.69 6.22
N ILE A 173 20.60 7.67 6.37
CA ILE A 173 19.68 7.23 5.33
C ILE A 173 19.44 8.37 4.35
N SER A 174 19.71 8.14 3.06
CA SER A 174 19.37 9.07 1.99
C SER A 174 17.85 9.22 1.83
N TRP A 175 17.30 10.31 2.35
CA TRP A 175 15.90 10.68 2.12
C TRP A 175 15.57 10.84 0.64
N ASN A 176 16.54 11.20 -0.21
CA ASN A 176 16.29 11.32 -1.64
C ASN A 176 15.84 10.00 -2.27
N THR A 177 16.40 8.87 -1.83
CA THR A 177 16.00 7.54 -2.32
C THR A 177 14.67 7.10 -1.73
N LEU A 178 14.48 7.24 -0.41
CA LEU A 178 13.25 6.80 0.24
C LEU A 178 12.05 7.68 -0.09
N GLY A 179 12.25 8.99 -0.17
CA GLY A 179 11.23 9.95 -0.59
C GLY A 179 10.81 9.73 -2.03
N LEU A 180 11.75 9.37 -2.92
CA LEU A 180 11.43 8.94 -4.29
C LEU A 180 10.57 7.68 -4.30
N LEU A 181 10.97 6.64 -3.57
CA LEU A 181 10.18 5.40 -3.46
C LEU A 181 8.78 5.67 -2.93
N LEU A 182 8.65 6.50 -1.89
CA LEU A 182 7.35 6.85 -1.29
C LEU A 182 6.47 7.67 -2.25
N ARG A 183 7.06 8.64 -2.97
CA ARG A 183 6.38 9.41 -4.02
C ARG A 183 5.87 8.52 -5.13
N PHE A 184 6.70 7.60 -5.64
CA PHE A 184 6.28 6.67 -6.68
C PHE A 184 5.21 5.72 -6.18
N SER A 185 5.36 5.18 -4.96
CA SER A 185 4.37 4.28 -4.36
C SER A 185 3.00 4.95 -4.28
N LEU A 186 2.94 6.18 -3.76
CA LEU A 186 1.68 6.92 -3.64
C LEU A 186 1.19 7.47 -4.98
N GLY A 187 2.09 8.04 -5.78
CA GLY A 187 1.78 8.65 -7.08
C GLY A 187 1.21 7.65 -8.07
N MET A 188 1.74 6.42 -8.12
CA MET A 188 1.22 5.37 -9.01
C MET A 188 -0.21 4.95 -8.66
N VAL A 189 -0.63 5.00 -7.39
CA VAL A 189 -2.03 4.77 -7.01
C VAL A 189 -2.95 5.79 -7.70
N PHE A 190 -2.53 7.06 -7.73
CA PHE A 190 -3.28 8.14 -8.38
C PHE A 190 -3.22 8.09 -9.90
N ILE A 191 -2.07 7.74 -10.50
CA ILE A 191 -1.94 7.52 -11.94
C ILE A 191 -2.87 6.39 -12.40
N VAL A 192 -2.86 5.26 -11.69
CA VAL A 192 -3.72 4.12 -12.04
C VAL A 192 -5.20 4.49 -11.87
N ALA A 193 -5.57 5.14 -10.78
CA ALA A 193 -6.94 5.60 -10.56
C ALA A 193 -7.41 6.63 -11.61
N GLY A 194 -6.52 7.54 -12.03
CA GLY A 194 -6.84 8.58 -13.00
C GLY A 194 -7.00 8.07 -14.43
N PHE A 195 -6.06 7.24 -14.90
CA PHE A 195 -6.12 6.74 -16.28
C PHE A 195 -6.97 5.48 -16.45
N PHE A 196 -7.13 4.69 -15.39
CA PHE A 196 -7.79 3.38 -15.45
C PHE A 196 -8.96 3.22 -14.47
N GLY A 197 -9.40 4.27 -13.78
CA GLY A 197 -10.51 4.20 -12.81
C GLY A 197 -11.88 3.80 -13.37
N GLY A 198 -12.04 3.75 -14.70
CA GLY A 198 -13.24 3.26 -15.37
C GLY A 198 -13.30 1.75 -15.55
N PHE A 199 -12.21 1.02 -15.29
CA PHE A 199 -12.19 -0.45 -15.40
C PHE A 199 -12.65 -1.11 -14.10
N ALA A 200 -13.15 -2.34 -14.22
CA ALA A 200 -13.66 -3.10 -13.10
C ALA A 200 -12.60 -3.27 -11.99
N HIS A 201 -13.03 -3.11 -10.73
CA HIS A 201 -12.23 -3.27 -9.52
C HIS A 201 -11.01 -2.33 -9.36
N ILE A 202 -10.80 -1.37 -10.26
CA ILE A 202 -9.82 -0.30 -10.07
C ILE A 202 -10.45 0.80 -9.21
N ALA A 203 -9.76 1.19 -8.14
CA ALA A 203 -10.27 2.22 -7.23
C ALA A 203 -10.17 3.61 -7.87
N ASN A 204 -11.31 4.27 -8.09
CA ASN A 204 -11.39 5.65 -8.59
C ASN A 204 -11.54 6.71 -7.48
N PHE A 205 -11.47 6.30 -6.21
CA PHE A 205 -11.61 7.16 -5.04
C PHE A 205 -12.85 8.08 -5.03
N ALA A 206 -13.91 7.71 -5.74
CA ALA A 206 -15.12 8.53 -5.90
C ALA A 206 -14.79 9.98 -6.31
N SER A 207 -13.78 10.15 -7.17
CA SER A 207 -13.19 11.43 -7.53
C SER A 207 -12.99 11.55 -9.04
N ASN A 208 -12.78 12.78 -9.51
CA ASN A 208 -12.56 13.04 -10.94
C ASN A 208 -11.24 12.44 -11.43
N HIS A 209 -11.29 11.67 -12.52
CA HIS A 209 -10.13 10.97 -13.09
C HIS A 209 -8.95 11.88 -13.44
N TRP A 210 -9.22 13.06 -14.03
CA TRP A 210 -8.17 14.02 -14.39
C TRP A 210 -7.50 14.63 -13.18
N LEU A 211 -8.28 14.91 -12.12
CA LEU A 211 -7.75 15.37 -10.85
C LEU A 211 -6.80 14.34 -10.24
N LEU A 212 -7.18 13.06 -10.24
CA LEU A 212 -6.34 11.97 -9.72
C LEU A 212 -5.05 11.84 -10.54
N ALA A 213 -5.15 11.83 -11.88
CA ALA A 213 -3.97 11.78 -12.75
C ALA A 213 -3.01 12.95 -12.48
N LEU A 214 -3.55 14.16 -12.33
CA LEU A 214 -2.75 15.34 -12.01
C LEU A 214 -2.04 15.21 -10.65
N ILE A 215 -2.75 14.78 -9.60
CA ILE A 215 -2.15 14.51 -8.28
C ILE A 215 -1.00 13.50 -8.42
N GLY A 216 -1.21 12.41 -9.17
CA GLY A 216 -0.20 11.39 -9.40
C GLY A 216 1.05 11.93 -10.10
N LEU A 217 0.88 12.72 -11.16
CA LEU A 217 1.99 13.33 -11.90
C LEU A 217 2.77 14.33 -11.05
N VAL A 218 2.07 15.20 -10.31
CA VAL A 218 2.71 16.16 -9.40
C VAL A 218 3.40 15.43 -8.25
N MET A 219 2.83 14.33 -7.75
CA MET A 219 3.47 13.51 -6.72
C MET A 219 4.79 12.91 -7.19
N ILE A 220 4.87 12.46 -8.45
CA ILE A 220 6.07 11.83 -9.01
C ILE A 220 7.13 12.87 -9.37
N PHE A 221 6.74 13.90 -10.15
CA PHE A 221 7.69 14.82 -10.78
C PHE A 221 7.81 16.19 -10.10
N GLY A 222 6.93 16.50 -9.15
CA GLY A 222 6.93 17.78 -8.44
C GLY A 222 8.19 17.99 -7.61
N ASP A 223 8.57 19.26 -7.42
CA ASP A 223 9.56 19.63 -6.42
C ASP A 223 9.00 19.47 -4.99
N ALA A 224 9.82 19.72 -3.98
CA ALA A 224 9.42 19.52 -2.58
C ALA A 224 8.16 20.30 -2.17
N VAL A 225 7.91 21.49 -2.74
CA VAL A 225 6.72 22.29 -2.44
C VAL A 225 5.49 21.68 -3.10
N LEU A 226 5.60 21.34 -4.39
CA LEU A 226 4.53 20.73 -5.15
C LEU A 226 4.13 19.35 -4.60
N VAL A 227 5.11 18.53 -4.18
CA VAL A 227 4.86 17.22 -3.57
C VAL A 227 4.12 17.36 -2.25
N ARG A 228 4.46 18.35 -1.42
CA ARG A 228 3.74 18.63 -0.17
C ARG A 228 2.30 19.04 -0.45
N ALA A 229 2.07 19.91 -1.43
CA ALA A 229 0.73 20.29 -1.85
C ALA A 229 -0.07 19.07 -2.36
N ALA A 230 0.52 18.27 -3.25
CA ALA A 230 -0.09 17.04 -3.77
C ALA A 230 -0.41 16.03 -2.65
N ALA A 231 0.45 15.92 -1.65
CA ALA A 231 0.22 15.09 -0.47
C ALA A 231 -0.97 15.58 0.37
N ALA A 232 -1.11 16.89 0.58
CA ALA A 232 -2.30 17.45 1.24
C ALA A 232 -3.59 17.17 0.44
N PHE A 233 -3.57 17.36 -0.88
CA PHE A 233 -4.71 17.02 -1.73
C PHE A 233 -5.02 15.53 -1.70
N ALA A 234 -4.00 14.66 -1.75
CA ALA A 234 -4.15 13.21 -1.63
C ALA A 234 -4.84 12.83 -0.32
N MET A 235 -4.45 13.44 0.80
CA MET A 235 -5.13 13.23 2.08
C MET A 235 -6.62 13.61 2.00
N GLY A 236 -6.93 14.75 1.39
CA GLY A 236 -8.31 15.18 1.15
C GLY A 236 -9.12 14.15 0.35
N VAL A 237 -8.53 13.62 -0.73
CA VAL A 237 -9.16 12.57 -1.55
C VAL A 237 -9.41 11.29 -0.74
N PHE A 238 -8.45 10.84 0.07
CA PHE A 238 -8.65 9.63 0.89
C PHE A 238 -9.71 9.83 1.97
N ILE A 239 -9.73 10.98 2.64
CA ILE A 239 -10.77 11.31 3.63
C ILE A 239 -12.14 11.36 2.95
N TRP A 240 -12.24 12.03 1.79
CA TRP A 240 -13.46 12.06 1.00
C TRP A 240 -13.95 10.66 0.63
N PHE A 241 -13.05 9.81 0.13
CA PHE A 241 -13.39 8.44 -0.25
C PHE A 241 -13.85 7.60 0.94
N MET A 242 -13.21 7.76 2.11
CA MET A 242 -13.66 7.10 3.34
C MET A 242 -15.07 7.51 3.72
N LEU A 243 -15.38 8.81 3.70
CA LEU A 243 -16.72 9.33 3.98
C LEU A 243 -17.75 8.81 2.97
N HIS A 244 -17.40 8.79 1.68
CA HIS A 244 -18.27 8.29 0.62
C HIS A 244 -18.56 6.79 0.73
N LYS A 245 -17.61 6.01 1.30
CA LYS A 245 -17.76 4.57 1.52
C LYS A 245 -18.57 4.21 2.76
N LEU A 246 -18.83 5.15 3.67
CA LEU A 246 -19.61 4.88 4.87
C LEU A 246 -21.03 4.49 4.50
N ASN A 247 -21.49 3.38 5.07
CA ASN A 247 -22.85 2.88 4.91
C ASN A 247 -23.39 2.50 6.30
N PHE A 248 -24.51 3.12 6.69
CA PHE A 248 -25.12 2.94 8.02
C PHE A 248 -25.82 1.60 8.21
N ASP A 249 -26.09 0.86 7.13
CA ASP A 249 -26.65 -0.49 7.17
C ASP A 249 -25.57 -1.54 7.45
N LYS A 250 -24.28 -1.18 7.30
CA LYS A 250 -23.14 -2.06 7.56
C LYS A 250 -22.59 -1.87 8.97
N SER A 251 -22.07 -2.95 9.54
CA SER A 251 -21.34 -2.86 10.81
C SER A 251 -20.12 -1.94 10.72
N ALA A 252 -19.69 -1.39 11.86
CA ALA A 252 -18.51 -0.53 11.93
C ALA A 252 -17.26 -1.22 11.35
N LEU A 253 -17.06 -2.51 11.68
CA LEU A 253 -15.93 -3.30 11.17
C LEU A 253 -16.01 -3.52 9.65
N ALA A 254 -17.21 -3.74 9.10
CA ALA A 254 -17.40 -3.87 7.65
C ALA A 254 -17.12 -2.55 6.92
N ASN A 255 -17.53 -1.41 7.49
CA ASN A 255 -17.18 -0.09 6.98
C ASN A 255 -15.67 0.13 7.00
N LEU A 256 -15.02 -0.05 8.16
CA LEU A 256 -13.56 0.09 8.29
C LEU A 256 -12.81 -0.80 7.30
N ASN A 257 -13.24 -2.05 7.13
CA ASN A 257 -12.61 -2.98 6.20
C ASN A 257 -12.71 -2.53 4.73
N SER A 258 -13.76 -1.78 4.37
CA SER A 258 -13.98 -1.29 3.00
C SER A 258 -13.00 -0.20 2.55
N PHE A 259 -12.41 0.53 3.51
CA PHE A 259 -11.42 1.60 3.27
C PHE A 259 -10.16 1.48 4.15
N LYS A 260 -9.84 0.28 4.64
CA LYS A 260 -8.71 0.07 5.55
C LYS A 260 -7.36 0.46 4.95
N ARG A 261 -7.19 0.31 3.62
CA ARG A 261 -5.93 0.58 2.92
C ARG A 261 -5.58 2.06 2.98
N GLU A 262 -6.62 2.90 3.02
CA GLU A 262 -6.51 4.35 3.03
C GLU A 262 -5.82 4.88 4.30
N PHE A 263 -5.85 4.14 5.42
CA PHE A 263 -5.06 4.51 6.62
C PHE A 263 -3.55 4.53 6.35
N ALA A 264 -3.04 3.55 5.61
CA ALA A 264 -1.63 3.52 5.22
C ALA A 264 -1.30 4.56 4.14
N LEU A 265 -2.21 4.75 3.17
CA LEU A 265 -2.05 5.80 2.16
C LEU A 265 -2.03 7.21 2.78
N LEU A 266 -2.88 7.45 3.80
CA LEU A 266 -2.84 8.66 4.61
C LEU A 266 -1.52 8.80 5.37
N GLY A 267 -1.00 7.72 5.96
CA GLY A 267 0.30 7.73 6.64
C GLY A 267 1.45 8.13 5.69
N ALA A 268 1.45 7.59 4.46
CA ALA A 268 2.42 7.95 3.43
C ALA A 268 2.26 9.41 2.96
N ALA A 269 1.02 9.86 2.74
CA ALA A 269 0.75 11.24 2.36
C ALA A 269 1.16 12.23 3.48
N ALA A 270 0.84 11.95 4.73
CA ALA A 270 1.26 12.76 5.87
C ALA A 270 2.80 12.84 5.96
N MET A 271 3.49 11.72 5.73
CA MET A 271 4.95 11.69 5.70
C MET A 271 5.55 12.55 4.58
N LEU A 272 5.00 12.49 3.37
CA LEU A 272 5.41 13.35 2.25
C LEU A 272 5.05 14.82 2.49
N LEU A 273 3.93 15.10 3.15
CA LEU A 273 3.55 16.45 3.56
C LEU A 273 4.54 17.04 4.57
N MET A 274 5.06 16.23 5.50
CA MET A 274 6.01 16.66 6.53
C MET A 274 7.44 16.77 6.02
N LEU A 275 7.90 15.84 5.19
CA LEU A 275 9.30 15.72 4.79
C LEU A 275 9.58 16.12 3.33
N GLY A 276 8.54 16.25 2.50
CA GLY A 276 8.68 16.37 1.05
C GLY A 276 9.11 15.05 0.40
N GLY A 277 9.33 15.06 -0.92
CA GLY A 277 9.69 13.85 -1.68
C GLY A 277 11.17 13.62 -1.93
N GLY A 278 12.04 14.52 -1.46
CA GLY A 278 13.43 14.61 -1.92
C GLY A 278 13.54 15.19 -3.34
N ASP A 279 14.77 15.41 -3.80
CA ASP A 279 15.02 16.14 -5.05
C ASP A 279 15.31 15.22 -6.26
N ALA A 280 15.55 13.93 -6.00
CA ALA A 280 15.88 12.96 -7.03
C ALA A 280 14.72 12.79 -8.04
N PHE A 281 15.03 12.79 -9.34
CA PHE A 281 14.05 12.56 -10.43
C PHE A 281 12.83 13.51 -10.44
N THR A 282 12.92 14.64 -9.75
CA THR A 282 11.97 15.74 -9.94
C THR A 282 12.12 16.30 -11.37
N GLY A 283 11.11 16.99 -11.90
CA GLY A 283 11.18 17.58 -13.24
C GLY A 283 12.39 18.51 -13.40
N ARG A 284 12.74 19.26 -12.34
CA ARG A 284 13.95 20.10 -12.29
C ARG A 284 15.23 19.25 -12.33
N ASP A 285 15.28 18.15 -11.58
CA ASP A 285 16.44 17.24 -11.57
C ASP A 285 16.65 16.57 -12.92
N LEU A 286 15.56 16.09 -13.54
CA LEU A 286 15.56 15.51 -14.87
C LEU A 286 16.05 16.53 -15.91
N ALA A 287 15.51 17.75 -15.91
CA ALA A 287 15.95 18.81 -16.82
C ALA A 287 17.45 19.12 -16.67
N ARG A 288 17.95 19.19 -15.43
CA ARG A 288 19.40 19.38 -15.17
C ARG A 288 20.24 18.22 -15.70
N ARG A 289 19.83 16.98 -15.48
CA ARG A 289 20.55 15.78 -15.98
C ARG A 289 20.58 15.72 -17.50
N VAL A 290 19.46 16.02 -18.14
CA VAL A 290 19.36 16.09 -19.61
C VAL A 290 20.27 17.20 -20.15
N ALA A 291 20.24 18.39 -19.55
CA ALA A 291 21.13 19.48 -19.94
C ALA A 291 22.62 19.12 -19.78
N ALA A 292 22.99 18.46 -18.68
CA ALA A 292 24.36 18.00 -18.43
C ALA A 292 24.83 16.91 -19.42
N TYR A 293 23.91 16.05 -19.87
CA TYR A 293 24.19 15.06 -20.90
C TYR A 293 24.51 15.72 -22.24
N PHE A 294 23.71 16.70 -22.66
CA PHE A 294 23.91 17.41 -23.93
C PHE A 294 25.08 18.40 -23.91
N SER A 295 25.42 18.97 -22.76
CA SER A 295 26.57 19.89 -22.63
C SER A 295 27.93 19.18 -22.55
N GLY A 296 27.96 17.83 -22.55
CA GLY A 296 29.20 17.05 -22.46
C GLY A 296 29.87 17.06 -21.08
N ALA A 297 29.33 17.81 -20.11
CA ALA A 297 29.85 17.89 -18.74
C ALA A 297 29.76 16.55 -17.97
N GLY A 298 28.91 15.62 -18.44
CA GLY A 298 28.74 14.29 -17.85
C GLY A 298 29.82 13.25 -18.18
N ARG A 299 30.85 13.55 -18.99
CA ARG A 299 31.90 12.58 -19.35
C ARG A 299 33.04 12.44 -18.34
N VAL A 300 33.06 13.19 -17.24
CA VAL A 300 34.22 13.25 -16.31
C VAL A 300 33.90 12.77 -14.88
N ALA A 301 32.66 12.35 -14.59
CA ALA A 301 32.28 11.91 -13.25
C ALA A 301 31.57 10.55 -13.26
N ASN A 302 32.35 9.49 -13.49
CA ASN A 302 32.07 8.14 -13.01
C ASN A 302 33.29 7.66 -12.23
#